data_AF-A0A6I1H1A9-F1
#
_entry.id   AF-A0A6I1H1A9-F1
#
_cell.length_a   1.000
_cell.length_b   1.000
_cell.length_c   1.000
_cell.angle_alpha   90.00
_cell.angle_beta   90.00
_cell.angle_gamma   90.00
#
_symmetry.space_group_name_H-M   'P 1'
#
loop_
_entity.id
_entity.type
_entity.pdbx_description
1 polymer ?
#
loop_
_entity_poly.entity_id
_entity_poly.type
_entity_poly.pdbx_seq_one_letter_code
_entity_poly.pdbx_strand_id
1 'polypeptide(L)'
;LFDTGHITFAGGDALAVLNKHIDRICHVHCKDVRPNVVKLARNGHWSFLQAVINGAFSVPGDGCIDFPAILTRLYLHGYEGWLVVEAEQDPA
;
A
#
# COMPACT_ATOMS: atom_id res chain seq x y z
N LEU A 1 1.71 -6.11 -11.26
CA LEU A 1 2.18 -5.23 -10.18
C LEU A 1 1.23 -5.35 -9.00
N PHE A 2 1.76 -5.59 -7.80
CA PHE A 2 1.02 -5.62 -6.55
C PHE A 2 1.40 -4.38 -5.73
N ASP A 3 0.42 -3.54 -5.40
CA ASP A 3 0.62 -2.31 -4.64
C ASP A 3 -0.16 -2.38 -3.33
N THR A 4 0.58 -2.41 -2.23
CA THR A 4 0.04 -2.50 -0.87
C THR A 4 -0.85 -1.31 -0.52
N GLY A 5 -0.43 -0.11 -0.90
CA GLY A 5 -1.09 1.13 -0.52
C GLY A 5 -2.37 1.39 -1.30
N HIS A 6 -2.37 1.19 -2.62
CA HIS A 6 -3.57 1.37 -3.44
C HIS A 6 -4.70 0.41 -3.05
N ILE A 7 -4.39 -0.86 -2.79
CA ILE A 7 -5.39 -1.85 -2.35
C ILE A 7 -5.99 -1.41 -1.01
N THR A 8 -5.15 -1.05 -0.04
CA THR A 8 -5.58 -0.64 1.30
C THR A 8 -6.36 0.67 1.27
N PHE A 9 -5.91 1.66 0.50
CA PHE A 9 -6.59 2.94 0.32
C PHE A 9 -7.99 2.78 -0.30
N ALA A 10 -8.14 1.86 -1.25
CA ALA A 10 -9.44 1.50 -1.82
C ALA A 10 -10.38 0.80 -0.82
N GLY A 11 -9.87 0.38 0.35
CA GLY A 11 -10.60 -0.33 1.39
C GLY A 11 -10.51 -1.85 1.28
N GLY A 12 -9.57 -2.36 0.48
CA GLY A 12 -9.27 -3.77 0.37
C GLY A 12 -8.24 -4.25 1.39
N ASP A 13 -8.16 -5.57 1.57
CA ASP A 13 -7.12 -6.23 2.35
C ASP A 13 -5.96 -6.62 1.42
N ALA A 14 -4.82 -5.95 1.58
CA ALA A 14 -3.62 -6.19 0.77
C ALA A 14 -3.10 -7.64 0.88
N LEU A 15 -3.14 -8.24 2.08
CA LEU A 15 -2.68 -9.61 2.28
C LEU A 15 -3.63 -10.62 1.64
N ALA A 16 -4.94 -10.39 1.71
CA ALA A 16 -5.92 -11.21 1.02
C ALA A 16 -5.74 -11.15 -0.51
N VAL A 17 -5.51 -9.96 -1.07
CA VAL A 17 -5.26 -9.78 -2.51
C VAL A 17 -3.94 -10.42 -2.94
N LEU A 18 -2.88 -10.27 -2.13
CA LEU A 18 -1.60 -10.95 -2.34
C LEU A 18 -1.83 -12.46 -2.45
N ASN A 19 -2.44 -13.06 -1.43
CA ASN A 19 -2.68 -14.50 -1.38
C ASN A 19 -3.48 -15.01 -2.58
N LYS A 20 -4.47 -14.24 -3.04
CA LYS A 20 -5.33 -14.61 -4.18
C LYS A 20 -4.60 -14.59 -5.52
N HIS A 21 -3.54 -13.80 -5.66
CA HIS A 21 -2.95 -13.49 -6.97
C HIS A 21 -1.44 -13.70 -7.03
N ILE A 22 -0.85 -14.31 -6.00
CA ILE A 22 0.60 -14.36 -5.80
C ILE A 22 1.37 -14.96 -6.99
N ASP A 23 0.81 -15.98 -7.65
CA ASP A 23 1.43 -16.66 -8.80
C ASP A 23 1.61 -15.74 -10.02
N ARG A 24 0.94 -14.58 -10.04
CA ARG A 24 1.00 -13.58 -11.13
C ARG A 24 1.79 -12.33 -10.75
N ILE A 25 2.35 -12.26 -9.55
CA ILE A 25 3.06 -11.07 -9.07
C ILE A 25 4.49 -11.07 -9.58
N CYS A 26 4.82 -10.10 -10.42
CA CYS A 26 6.17 -9.88 -10.97
C CYS A 26 6.83 -8.58 -10.48
N HIS A 27 6.10 -7.74 -9.74
CA HIS A 27 6.58 -6.45 -9.25
C HIS A 27 5.76 -6.02 -8.03
N VAL A 28 6.40 -5.45 -7.00
CA VAL A 28 5.77 -5.07 -5.74
C VAL A 28 6.11 -3.63 -5.37
N HIS A 29 5.08 -2.83 -5.11
CA HIS A 29 5.19 -1.51 -4.49
C HIS A 29 4.86 -1.61 -2.99
N CYS A 30 5.79 -1.13 -2.19
CA CYS A 30 5.71 -1.02 -0.74
C CYS A 30 5.32 0.41 -0.39
N LYS A 31 4.01 0.65 -0.30
CA LYS A 31 3.37 1.93 -0.02
C LYS A 31 2.47 1.74 1.20
N ASP A 32 2.79 2.41 2.31
CA ASP A 32 1.98 2.35 3.52
C ASP A 32 0.86 3.39 3.48
N VAL A 33 -0.13 3.24 4.35
CA VAL A 33 -1.33 4.08 4.40
C VAL A 33 -1.61 4.56 5.81
N ARG A 34 -1.84 5.88 5.97
CA ARG A 34 -2.24 6.47 7.25
C ARG A 34 -3.77 6.45 7.38
N PRO A 35 -4.35 5.58 8.24
CA PRO A 35 -5.81 5.34 8.25
C PRO A 35 -6.62 6.58 8.64
N ASN A 36 -6.08 7.43 9.51
CA ASN A 36 -6.73 8.68 9.93
C ASN A 36 -6.93 9.63 8.75
N VAL A 37 -5.93 9.78 7.88
CA VAL A 37 -6.01 10.64 6.69
C VAL A 37 -6.99 10.06 5.67
N VAL A 38 -6.98 8.74 5.46
CA VAL A 38 -7.95 8.08 4.57
C VAL A 38 -9.39 8.31 5.05
N LYS A 39 -9.63 8.24 6.37
CA LYS A 39 -10.94 8.52 6.96
C LYS A 39 -11.38 9.97 6.69
N LEU A 40 -10.48 10.93 6.86
CA LEU A 40 -10.74 12.34 6.54
C LEU A 40 -11.04 12.52 5.05
N ALA A 41 -10.25 11.90 4.17
CA ALA A 41 -10.43 11.97 2.72
C ALA A 41 -11.82 11.44 2.28
N ARG A 42 -12.23 10.28 2.83
CA ARG A 42 -13.54 9.67 2.53
C ARG A 42 -14.70 10.54 3.03
N ASN A 43 -14.62 11.03 4.26
CA ASN A 43 -15.67 11.84 4.87
C ASN A 43 -15.75 13.25 4.25
N GLY A 44 -14.62 13.78 3.77
CA GLY A 44 -14.50 15.09 3.15
C GLY A 44 -14.68 15.09 1.64
N HIS A 45 -14.96 13.94 1.01
CA HIS A 45 -15.04 13.78 -0.44
C HIS A 45 -13.82 14.34 -1.19
N TRP A 46 -12.63 14.13 -0.63
CA TRP A 46 -11.39 14.61 -1.23
C TRP A 46 -11.12 13.92 -2.56
N SER A 47 -10.53 14.66 -3.49
CA SER A 47 -9.90 14.07 -4.66
C SER A 47 -8.71 13.19 -4.25
N PHE A 48 -8.28 12.30 -5.16
CA PHE A 48 -7.09 11.50 -4.94
C PHE A 48 -5.86 12.38 -4.64
N LEU A 49 -5.65 13.44 -5.42
CA LEU A 49 -4.55 14.38 -5.22
C LEU A 49 -4.60 15.05 -3.84
N GLN A 50 -5.80 15.45 -3.38
CA GLN A 50 -5.95 16.00 -2.04
C GLN A 50 -5.58 14.98 -0.96
N ALA A 51 -5.97 13.71 -1.10
CA ALA A 51 -5.57 12.67 -0.16
C ALA A 51 -4.04 12.45 -0.14
N VAL A 52 -3.39 12.47 -1.31
CA VAL A 52 -1.92 12.36 -1.43
C VAL A 52 -1.24 13.53 -0.72
N ILE A 53 -1.60 14.77 -1.05
CA ILE A 53 -1.00 15.98 -0.47
C ILE A 53 -1.20 16.02 1.06
N ASN A 54 -2.35 15.55 1.55
CA ASN A 54 -2.63 15.48 2.99
C ASN A 54 -2.00 14.25 3.68
N GLY A 55 -1.15 13.48 2.99
CA GLY A 55 -0.34 12.42 3.59
C GLY A 55 -1.07 11.09 3.78
N ALA A 56 -2.00 10.74 2.88
CA ALA A 56 -2.66 9.44 2.94
C ALA A 56 -1.68 8.27 2.77
N PHE A 57 -0.65 8.44 1.94
CA PHE A 57 0.40 7.46 1.71
C PHE A 57 1.68 7.80 2.49
N SER A 58 2.43 6.78 2.85
CA SER A 58 3.74 6.90 3.53
C SER A 58 4.64 5.71 3.21
N VAL A 59 5.85 5.71 3.79
CA VAL A 59 6.80 4.61 3.74
C VAL A 59 6.39 3.48 4.70
N PRO A 60 6.77 2.22 4.43
CA PRO A 60 6.51 1.09 5.32
C PRO A 60 6.92 1.36 6.77
N GLY A 61 6.00 1.12 7.70
CA GLY A 61 6.22 1.33 9.14
C GLY A 61 5.70 2.68 9.67
N ASP A 62 5.25 3.56 8.78
CA ASP A 62 4.59 4.84 9.12
C ASP A 62 3.12 4.86 8.69
N GLY A 63 2.48 3.70 8.72
CA GLY A 63 1.06 3.53 8.45
C GLY A 63 0.49 2.30 9.16
N CYS A 64 -0.44 1.61 8.50
CA CYS A 64 -1.18 0.51 9.12
C CYS A 64 -1.04 -0.84 8.41
N ILE A 65 -0.26 -0.93 7.33
CA ILE A 65 -0.13 -2.19 6.58
C ILE A 65 0.83 -3.14 7.29
N ASP A 66 0.43 -4.40 7.45
CA ASP A 66 1.28 -5.47 8.00
C ASP A 66 2.31 -5.95 6.96
N PHE A 67 3.37 -5.17 6.80
CA PHE A 67 4.49 -5.53 5.91
C PHE A 67 5.20 -6.83 6.29
N PRO A 68 5.44 -7.16 7.58
CA PRO A 68 5.97 -8.46 7.95
C PRO A 68 5.20 -9.62 7.33
N ALA A 69 3.86 -9.62 7.44
CA ALA A 69 3.04 -10.68 6.85
C ALA A 69 3.14 -10.73 5.31
N ILE A 70 3.12 -9.57 4.65
CA ILE A 70 3.28 -9.45 3.19
C ILE A 70 4.64 -10.01 2.74
N LEU A 71 5.72 -9.59 3.38
CA LEU A 71 7.09 -9.99 3.03
C LEU A 71 7.33 -11.48 3.32
N THR A 72 6.85 -11.99 4.45
CA THR A 72 6.90 -13.44 4.74
C THR A 72 6.18 -14.23 3.66
N ARG A 73 5.00 -13.76 3.21
CA ARG A 73 4.23 -14.47 2.19
C ARG A 73 4.92 -14.51 0.84
N LEU A 74 5.55 -13.40 0.43
CA LEU A 74 6.36 -13.30 -0.79
C LEU A 74 7.60 -14.21 -0.71
N TYR A 75 8.31 -14.18 0.43
CA TYR A 75 9.47 -15.04 0.67
C TYR A 75 9.13 -16.52 0.58
N LEU A 76 8.05 -16.95 1.23
CA LEU A 76 7.58 -18.35 1.19
C LEU A 76 7.14 -18.81 -0.21
N HIS A 77 6.79 -17.88 -1.10
CA HIS A 77 6.47 -18.19 -2.49
C HIS A 77 7.70 -18.19 -3.41
N GLY A 78 8.89 -17.83 -2.91
CA GLY A 78 10.10 -17.71 -3.72
C GLY A 78 10.05 -16.51 -4.67
N TYR A 79 9.45 -15.40 -4.26
CA TYR A 79 9.48 -14.18 -5.06
C TYR A 79 10.91 -13.61 -5.14
N GLU A 80 11.41 -13.39 -6.36
CA GLU A 80 12.77 -12.90 -6.64
C GLU A 80 12.77 -11.55 -7.42
N GLY A 81 11.62 -10.86 -7.46
CA GLY A 81 11.48 -9.59 -8.15
C GLY A 81 11.82 -8.38 -7.28
N TRP A 82 11.60 -7.18 -7.84
CA TRP A 82 11.83 -5.93 -7.12
C TRP A 82 10.77 -5.66 -6.05
N LEU A 83 11.23 -5.16 -4.90
CA LEU A 83 10.43 -4.48 -3.90
C LEU A 83 10.77 -2.98 -4.00
N VAL A 84 9.80 -2.15 -4.35
CA VAL A 84 10.03 -0.70 -4.52
C VAL A 84 9.30 0.05 -3.42
N VAL A 85 10.03 0.79 -2.59
CA VAL A 85 9.40 1.74 -1.65
C VAL A 85 8.90 2.93 -2.47
N GLU A 86 7.60 3.20 -2.39
CA GLU A 86 6.97 4.24 -3.19
C GLU A 86 5.90 4.96 -2.36
N ALA A 87 6.13 6.23 -2.04
CA ALA A 87 5.19 7.04 -1.26
C ALA A 87 5.08 8.42 -1.91
N GLU A 88 4.01 8.66 -2.67
CA GLU A 88 3.75 10.01 -3.17
C GLU A 88 3.35 10.90 -1.99
N GLN A 89 4.06 11.99 -1.85
CA GLN A 89 3.86 13.00 -0.81
C GLN A 89 3.96 14.38 -1.45
N ASP A 90 3.57 15.41 -0.71
CA ASP A 90 3.84 16.79 -1.10
C ASP A 90 5.37 16.98 -1.23
N PRO A 91 5.90 17.42 -2.38
CA PRO A 91 7.32 17.65 -2.55
C PRO A 91 7.84 18.92 -1.84
N ALA A 92 6.95 19.77 -1.32
CA ALA A 92 7.28 21.05 -0.68
C ALA A 92 7.68 20.95 0.80
#